data_AF-A0A7J7N3M6-F1
#
_entry.id   AF-A0A7J7N3M6-F1
#
_cell.length_a   1.000
_cell.length_b   1.000
_cell.length_c   1.000
_cell.angle_alpha   90.00
_cell.angle_beta   90.00
_cell.angle_gamma   90.00
#
_symmetry.space_group_name_H-M   'P 1'
#
loop_
_entity.id
_entity.type
_entity.pdbx_description
1 polymer ?
#
loop_
_entity_poly.entity_id
_entity_poly.type
_entity_poly.pdbx_seq_one_letter_code
_entity_poly.pdbx_strand_id
1 'polypeptide(L)'
;MDNQVAHGRGQTSFVIHGELHHRIGALVPNEEQEASYAQLYIYNPGASLNTHHKRNPYLNRDVLKVIQDTLVRCNPFSEFYHHAYEILEDAVGDN
;
A
#
# COMPACT_ATOMS: atom_id res chain seq x y z
N MET A 1 -10.32 31.70 -9.46
CA MET A 1 -9.19 32.34 -8.76
C MET A 1 -9.70 32.69 -7.38
N ASP A 2 -9.32 31.91 -6.37
CA ASP A 2 -9.76 32.13 -4.98
C ASP A 2 -8.78 33.04 -4.25
N ASN A 3 -9.33 34.11 -3.68
CA ASN A 3 -8.62 35.18 -2.99
C ASN A 3 -8.66 34.93 -1.47
N GLN A 4 -7.93 33.94 -0.99
CA GLN A 4 -7.68 33.78 0.45
C GLN A 4 -6.24 34.15 0.79
N VAL A 5 -5.99 35.47 0.79
CA VAL A 5 -4.78 36.04 1.38
C VAL A 5 -4.98 36.06 2.89
N ALA A 6 -4.20 35.25 3.61
CA ALA A 6 -4.13 35.29 5.06
C ALA A 6 -3.55 36.65 5.49
N HIS A 7 -4.42 37.59 5.87
CA HIS A 7 -4.01 38.84 6.51
C HIS A 7 -3.57 38.57 7.95
N GLY A 8 -2.32 38.14 8.12
CA GLY A 8 -1.70 37.96 9.44
C GLY A 8 -0.22 37.62 9.31
N ARG A 9 0.60 38.13 10.24
CA ARG A 9 2.05 37.84 10.34
C ARG A 9 2.29 36.39 10.79
N GLY A 10 1.95 35.42 9.94
CA GLY A 10 2.20 33.99 10.12
C GLY A 10 2.99 33.41 8.95
N GLN A 11 3.68 32.28 9.17
CA GLN A 11 4.43 31.58 8.12
C GLN A 11 3.56 31.29 6.90
N THR A 12 4.13 31.46 5.72
CA THR A 12 3.47 31.28 4.42
C THR A 12 2.90 29.87 4.28
N SER A 13 1.58 29.76 4.21
CA SER A 13 0.90 28.54 3.76
C SER A 13 1.00 28.43 2.25
N PHE A 14 1.43 27.28 1.73
CA PHE A 14 1.28 26.94 0.31
C PHE A 14 0.12 25.96 0.16
N VAL A 15 -0.63 26.11 -0.93
CA VAL A 15 -1.72 25.22 -1.33
C VAL A 15 -1.24 24.42 -2.54
N ILE A 16 -1.21 23.10 -2.43
CA ILE A 16 -0.91 22.23 -3.57
C ILE A 16 -2.21 22.08 -4.37
N HIS A 17 -2.23 22.62 -5.59
CA HIS A 17 -3.34 22.42 -6.53
C HIS A 17 -3.04 21.23 -7.45
N GLY A 18 -3.90 20.20 -7.36
CA GLY A 18 -3.88 19.01 -8.20
C GLY A 18 -4.73 17.91 -7.58
N GLU A 19 -5.30 17.02 -8.39
CA GLU A 19 -5.93 15.80 -7.87
C GLU A 19 -4.85 14.83 -7.40
N LEU A 20 -4.98 14.38 -6.14
CA LEU A 20 -4.16 13.29 -5.62
C LEU A 20 -4.58 11.98 -6.29
N HIS A 21 -3.88 11.60 -7.34
CA HIS A 21 -4.03 10.29 -7.95
C HIS A 21 -3.00 9.32 -7.33
N HIS A 22 -3.50 8.28 -6.67
CA HIS A 22 -2.64 7.19 -6.22
C HIS A 22 -2.27 6.33 -7.44
N ARG A 23 -1.01 6.43 -7.89
CA ARG A 23 -0.44 5.40 -8.79
C ARG A 23 -0.14 4.16 -7.99
N ILE A 24 -1.15 3.31 -7.82
CA ILE A 24 -0.97 1.96 -7.32
C ILE A 24 -0.26 1.15 -8.42
N GLY A 25 0.84 0.48 -8.05
CA GLY A 25 1.56 -0.43 -8.94
C GLY A 25 0.69 -1.62 -9.35
N ALA A 26 1.20 -2.46 -10.27
CA ALA A 26 0.50 -3.68 -10.68
C ALA A 26 0.10 -4.51 -9.45
N LEU A 27 -1.11 -5.08 -9.47
CA LEU A 27 -1.63 -5.87 -8.35
C LEU A 27 -0.82 -7.16 -8.14
N VAL A 28 -0.38 -7.70 -9.28
CA VAL A 28 0.44 -8.89 -9.44
C VAL A 28 1.87 -8.43 -9.76
N PRO A 29 2.91 -8.99 -9.11
CA PRO A 29 4.28 -8.80 -9.56
C PRO A 29 4.45 -9.37 -10.96
N ASN A 30 5.36 -8.78 -11.73
CA ASN A 30 5.75 -9.33 -13.02
C ASN A 30 6.43 -10.70 -12.84
N GLU A 31 6.44 -11.53 -13.88
CA GLU A 31 6.90 -12.94 -13.85
C GLU A 31 8.32 -13.14 -13.27
N GLU A 32 9.15 -12.09 -13.27
CA GLU A 32 10.53 -12.12 -12.76
C GLU A 32 10.74 -11.27 -11.49
N GLN A 33 9.68 -10.70 -10.91
CA GLN A 33 9.77 -9.80 -9.76
C GLN A 33 9.16 -10.43 -8.51
N GLU A 34 9.83 -10.26 -7.38
CA GLU A 34 9.21 -10.57 -6.09
C GLU A 34 8.13 -9.54 -5.76
N ALA A 35 7.01 -10.02 -5.19
CA ALA A 35 5.98 -9.16 -4.61
C ALA A 35 6.60 -8.12 -3.66
N SER A 36 6.05 -6.91 -3.66
CA SER A 36 6.54 -5.78 -2.88
C SER A 36 5.41 -4.92 -2.35
N TYR A 37 5.63 -4.31 -1.18
CA TYR A 37 4.70 -3.36 -0.57
C TYR A 37 3.27 -3.91 -0.49
N ALA A 38 2.30 -3.24 -1.12
CA ALA A 38 0.90 -3.66 -1.10
C ALA A 38 0.67 -5.08 -1.64
N GLN A 39 1.49 -5.53 -2.61
CA GLN A 39 1.39 -6.86 -3.21
C GLN A 39 1.68 -7.97 -2.19
N LEU A 40 2.45 -7.70 -1.14
CA LEU A 40 2.75 -8.69 -0.11
C LEU A 40 1.51 -9.12 0.68
N TYR A 41 0.51 -8.23 0.79
CA TYR A 41 -0.77 -8.55 1.41
C TYR A 41 -1.66 -9.43 0.53
N ILE A 42 -1.33 -9.57 -0.76
CA ILE A 42 -2.10 -10.33 -1.74
C ILE A 42 -1.51 -11.74 -1.88
N TYR A 43 -0.19 -11.84 -2.10
CA TYR A 43 0.48 -13.11 -2.38
C TYR A 43 0.78 -13.94 -1.15
N ASN A 44 1.19 -13.30 -0.06
CA ASN A 44 1.57 -14.01 1.16
C ASN A 44 1.45 -13.11 2.40
N PRO A 45 0.23 -12.85 2.88
CA PRO A 45 0.01 -12.04 4.08
C PRO A 45 0.75 -12.60 5.30
N GLY A 46 0.94 -13.93 5.36
CA GLY A 46 1.69 -14.59 6.44
C GLY A 46 3.19 -14.31 6.41
N ALA A 47 3.78 -14.13 5.23
CA ALA A 47 5.20 -13.85 5.07
C ALA A 47 5.54 -12.36 4.94
N SER A 48 4.54 -11.49 4.74
CA SER A 48 4.73 -10.06 4.48
C SER A 48 5.59 -9.37 5.55
N LEU A 49 5.40 -9.69 6.83
CA LEU A 49 6.16 -9.10 7.93
C LEU A 49 7.66 -9.39 7.81
N ASN A 50 8.01 -10.65 7.52
CA ASN A 50 9.40 -11.06 7.37
C ASN A 50 10.01 -10.44 6.11
N THR A 51 9.27 -10.37 5.01
CA THR A 51 9.73 -9.70 3.78
C THR A 51 9.97 -8.20 3.99
N HIS A 52 9.05 -7.52 4.67
CA HIS A 52 9.20 -6.11 5.03
C HIS A 52 10.43 -5.86 5.90
N HIS A 53 10.64 -6.71 6.92
CA HIS A 53 11.79 -6.57 7.80
C HIS A 53 13.11 -6.89 7.09
N LYS A 54 13.15 -7.94 6.25
CA LYS A 54 14.34 -8.28 5.44
C LYS A 54 14.75 -7.14 4.53
N ARG A 55 13.79 -6.44 3.91
CA ARG A 55 14.06 -5.28 3.04
C ARG A 55 14.38 -3.99 3.81
N ASN A 56 13.95 -3.90 5.07
CA ASN A 56 14.17 -2.75 5.94
C ASN A 56 14.80 -3.19 7.27
N PRO A 57 16.06 -3.68 7.25
CA PRO A 57 16.68 -4.32 8.41
C PRO A 57 16.86 -3.38 9.61
N TYR A 58 16.90 -2.07 9.35
CA TYR A 58 17.06 -1.03 10.37
C TYR A 58 15.73 -0.62 11.04
N LEU A 59 14.59 -1.04 10.50
CA LEU A 59 13.29 -0.73 11.10
C LEU A 59 12.97 -1.72 12.22
N ASN A 60 12.34 -1.21 13.28
CA ASN A 60 11.87 -2.03 14.38
C ASN A 60 10.76 -2.99 13.90
N ARG A 61 10.99 -4.28 14.07
CA ARG A 61 10.08 -5.34 13.62
C ARG A 61 8.73 -5.32 14.33
N ASP A 62 8.67 -4.94 15.60
CA ASP A 62 7.41 -4.86 16.35
C ASP A 62 6.55 -3.70 15.85
N VAL A 63 7.17 -2.58 15.48
CA VAL A 63 6.46 -1.46 14.83
C VAL A 63 5.89 -1.90 13.47
N LEU A 64 6.68 -2.60 12.66
CA LEU A 64 6.21 -3.16 11.38
C LEU A 64 5.03 -4.12 11.59
N LYS A 65 5.08 -4.93 12.64
CA LYS A 65 4.00 -5.85 13.01
C LYS A 65 2.72 -5.09 13.38
N VAL A 66 2.81 -4.04 14.21
CA VAL A 66 1.65 -3.22 14.59
C VAL A 66 1.00 -2.58 13.36
N ILE A 67 1.81 -2.08 12.42
CA ILE A 67 1.32 -1.51 11.16
C ILE A 67 0.60 -2.58 10.34
N GLN A 68 1.22 -3.75 10.16
CA GLN A 68 0.63 -4.86 9.43
C GLN A 68 -0.69 -5.32 10.05
N ASP A 69 -0.72 -5.59 11.36
CA ASP A 69 -1.92 -6.05 12.06
C ASP A 69 -3.04 -5.00 11.98
N THR A 70 -2.69 -3.72 12.01
CA THR A 70 -3.65 -2.62 11.85
C THR A 70 -4.19 -2.54 10.43
N LEU A 71 -3.34 -2.70 9.42
CA LEU A 71 -3.77 -2.72 8.02
C LEU A 71 -4.67 -3.92 7.75
N VAL A 72 -4.31 -5.12 8.17
CA VAL A 72 -5.16 -6.32 8.00
C VAL A 72 -6.51 -6.14 8.68
N ARG A 73 -6.54 -5.59 9.89
CA ARG A 73 -7.79 -5.40 10.65
C ARG A 73 -8.68 -4.30 10.07
N CYS A 74 -8.11 -3.20 9.58
CA CYS A 74 -8.86 -1.99 9.29
C CYS A 74 -8.98 -1.68 7.80
N ASN A 75 -8.15 -2.28 6.94
CA ASN A 75 -8.10 -1.95 5.52
C ASN A 75 -8.91 -2.97 4.69
N PRO A 76 -10.15 -2.66 4.28
CA PRO A 76 -10.97 -3.60 3.50
C PRO A 76 -10.36 -3.93 2.13
N PHE A 77 -9.46 -3.09 1.63
CA PHE A 77 -8.78 -3.35 0.36
C PHE A 77 -7.82 -4.53 0.44
N SER A 78 -7.28 -4.85 1.62
CA SER A 78 -6.39 -6.01 1.77
C SER A 78 -7.11 -7.32 1.44
N GLU A 79 -8.32 -7.50 2.00
CA GLU A 79 -9.14 -8.68 1.72
C GLU A 79 -9.70 -8.64 0.29
N PHE A 80 -10.16 -7.47 -0.17
CA PHE A 80 -10.68 -7.30 -1.53
C PHE A 80 -9.66 -7.72 -2.60
N TYR A 81 -8.40 -7.31 -2.44
CA TYR A 81 -7.36 -7.65 -3.40
C TYR A 81 -6.89 -9.09 -3.29
N HIS A 82 -6.91 -9.69 -2.08
CA HIS A 82 -6.67 -11.11 -1.92
C HIS A 82 -7.73 -11.93 -2.68
N HIS A 83 -9.00 -11.58 -2.54
CA HIS A 83 -10.09 -12.26 -3.23
C HIS A 83 -10.04 -12.07 -4.76
N ALA A 84 -9.73 -10.85 -5.21
CA ALA A 84 -9.52 -10.58 -6.63
C ALA A 84 -8.38 -11.44 -7.22
N TYR A 85 -7.33 -11.69 -6.43
CA TYR A 85 -6.23 -12.55 -6.82
C TYR A 85 -6.64 -14.02 -6.93
N GLU A 86 -7.37 -14.56 -5.96
CA GLU A 86 -7.92 -15.94 -6.00
C GLU A 86 -8.72 -16.18 -7.29
N ILE A 87 -9.61 -15.25 -7.64
CA ILE A 87 -10.42 -15.34 -8.87
C ILE A 87 -9.54 -15.35 -10.13
N LEU A 88 -8.48 -14.55 -10.14
CA LEU A 88 -7.56 -14.48 -11.28
C LEU A 88 -6.74 -15.76 -11.43
N GLU A 89 -6.32 -16.40 -10.33
CA GLU A 89 -5.61 -17.69 -10.39
C GLU A 89 -6.51 -18.81 -10.89
N ASP A 90 -7.75 -18.90 -10.38
CA ASP A 90 -8.73 -19.90 -10.83
C ASP A 90 -9.02 -19.78 -12.33
N ALA A 91 -9.15 -18.55 -12.85
CA ALA A 91 -9.40 -18.29 -14.25
C ALA A 91 -8.22 -18.67 -15.18
N VAL A 92 -6.99 -18.71 -14.65
CA VAL A 92 -5.79 -19.12 -15.41
C VAL A 92 -5.60 -20.63 -15.38
N GLY A 93 -6.07 -21.32 -14.34
CA GLY A 93 -5.96 -22.78 -14.18
C GLY A 93 -6.89 -23.63 -15.05
N ASP A 94 -7.91 -23.01 -15.67
CA ASP A 94 -8.95 -23.67 -16.49
C ASP A 94 -8.63 -23.72 -18.01
N ASN A 95 -7.36 -23.52 -18.40
CA ASN A 95 -6.93 -23.50 -19.81
C ASN A 95 -5.82 -24.54 -20.10
#